data_AF-A0A0A8UXE0-F1
#
_entry.id   AF-A0A0A8UXE0-F1
#
_cell.length_a   1.000
_cell.length_b   1.000
_cell.length_c   1.000
_cell.angle_alpha   90.00
_cell.angle_beta   90.00
_cell.angle_gamma   90.00
#
_symmetry.space_group_name_H-M   'P 1'
#
loop_
_entity.id
_entity.type
_entity.pdbx_description
1 polymer ?
#
loop_
_entity_poly.entity_id
_entity_poly.type
_entity_poly.pdbx_seq_one_letter_code
_entity_poly.pdbx_strand_id
1 'polypeptide(L)'
;MAVTTGLSGNEIYCLAEKGYAPGNIVVGNSVHSLGLIRSVGTGLKAMLGGELTQITQLIEDGRKTAYQRMLQEAVNYNATGVTGVDSQLIFHSGNVEFLAIGSGIHANGTTSLNKFSTSADGQELYAQLDVGFKPICFAFGNVAYSMGIGRGILGSLKTLARGEIKEYSNIFNHTRHLALSRIIAHAKEHKANAVLGIRTTILPFGGVNEMLMLGTASHNPKLPGDKADEPISSDMTNIEMWNMASKGYMPLKLLLGTSVYSLGFVGGLTSTLKSFIRGEINELTRLIYDARENALAIINAEAKAIGADDVIGVKTYVYQLGNGLIEFLAIGTAVKKTTSLTPESPQLPPQAIIVDRDTFYDSNIPNSLDVNMNTGKKPINRSFMSVLIPFIFILLFIHFVFRVIGAFS
;
A
#
# COMPACT_ATOMS: atom_id res chain seq x y z
N MET A 1 -14.23 1.82 34.45
CA MET A 1 -14.03 0.49 33.84
C MET A 1 -12.65 0.50 33.18
N ALA A 2 -11.90 -0.59 33.21
CA ALA A 2 -10.59 -0.63 32.54
C ALA A 2 -10.79 -0.51 31.01
N VAL A 3 -9.87 0.19 30.33
CA VAL A 3 -9.87 0.36 28.87
C VAL A 3 -8.83 -0.57 28.27
N THR A 4 -9.22 -1.38 27.30
CA THR A 4 -8.32 -2.26 26.53
C THR A 4 -8.07 -1.62 25.18
N THR A 5 -7.00 -0.83 25.06
CA THR A 5 -6.70 -0.05 23.86
C THR A 5 -5.55 -0.65 23.06
N GLY A 6 -5.57 -0.47 21.73
CA GLY A 6 -4.43 -0.80 20.86
C GLY A 6 -3.39 0.33 20.77
N LEU A 7 -3.65 1.48 21.42
CA LEU A 7 -2.77 2.64 21.43
C LEU A 7 -1.53 2.44 22.29
N SER A 8 -0.38 2.90 21.81
CA SER A 8 0.83 3.00 22.61
C SER A 8 0.78 4.19 23.58
N GLY A 9 1.72 4.22 24.53
CA GLY A 9 1.87 5.37 25.44
C GLY A 9 2.21 6.67 24.71
N ASN A 10 2.94 6.59 23.59
CA ASN A 10 3.29 7.74 22.76
C ASN A 10 2.06 8.27 22.01
N GLU A 11 1.22 7.38 21.48
CA GLU A 11 -0.05 7.73 20.86
C GLU A 11 -1.01 8.38 21.86
N ILE A 12 -1.15 7.82 23.07
CA ILE A 12 -2.01 8.38 24.12
C ILE A 12 -1.57 9.79 24.50
N TYR A 13 -0.25 10.02 24.62
CA TYR A 13 0.28 11.36 24.88
C TYR A 13 -0.11 12.35 23.78
N CYS A 14 0.11 11.98 22.51
CA CYS A 14 -0.21 12.83 21.37
C CYS A 14 -1.72 13.13 21.27
N LEU A 15 -2.56 12.13 21.51
CA LEU A 15 -4.02 12.27 21.53
C LEU A 15 -4.50 13.19 22.66
N ALA A 16 -3.89 13.08 23.84
CA ALA A 16 -4.23 13.92 24.99
C ALA A 16 -3.98 15.42 24.72
N GLU A 17 -2.88 15.75 24.02
CA GLU A 17 -2.57 17.13 23.58
C GLU A 17 -3.62 17.69 22.61
N LYS A 18 -4.38 16.82 21.92
CA LYS A 18 -5.52 17.20 21.06
C LYS A 18 -6.88 16.92 21.69
N GLY A 19 -6.92 16.67 23.00
CA GLY A 19 -8.15 16.54 23.78
C GLY A 19 -8.89 15.21 23.60
N TYR A 20 -8.18 14.15 23.23
CA TYR A 20 -8.73 12.80 23.12
C TYR A 20 -8.17 11.88 24.21
N ALA A 21 -9.05 11.08 24.79
CA ALA A 21 -8.71 10.00 25.73
C ALA A 21 -8.80 8.63 25.03
N PRO A 22 -8.00 7.63 25.47
CA PRO A 22 -8.04 6.30 24.87
C PRO A 22 -9.38 5.60 25.12
N GLY A 23 -9.84 4.87 24.11
CA GLY A 23 -10.97 3.96 24.16
C GLY A 23 -10.56 2.53 23.79
N ASN A 24 -11.55 1.63 23.78
CA ASN A 24 -11.31 0.22 23.51
C ASN A 24 -10.89 -0.03 22.05
N ILE A 25 -10.12 -1.09 21.84
CA ILE A 25 -9.92 -1.67 20.52
C ILE A 25 -11.27 -2.07 19.92
N VAL A 26 -11.44 -1.85 18.62
CA VAL A 26 -12.65 -2.17 17.87
C VAL A 26 -12.28 -3.00 16.65
N VAL A 27 -13.12 -3.96 16.31
CA VAL A 27 -12.85 -4.96 15.28
C VAL A 27 -14.10 -5.21 14.46
N GLY A 28 -13.92 -5.41 13.17
CA GLY A 28 -14.98 -5.91 12.31
C GLY A 28 -14.43 -6.91 11.34
N ASN A 29 -15.11 -8.04 11.19
CA ASN A 29 -14.70 -9.11 10.29
C ASN A 29 -15.79 -9.40 9.26
N SER A 30 -15.40 -9.85 8.07
CA SER A 30 -16.29 -10.41 7.05
C SER A 30 -15.64 -11.64 6.42
N VAL A 31 -16.34 -12.77 6.34
CA VAL A 31 -15.75 -14.03 5.84
C VAL A 31 -16.48 -14.48 4.58
N HIS A 32 -15.73 -14.74 3.52
CA HIS A 32 -16.25 -15.19 2.23
C HIS A 32 -15.57 -16.50 1.83
N SER A 33 -16.31 -17.42 1.23
CA SER A 33 -15.74 -18.69 0.78
C SER A 33 -14.90 -18.52 -0.49
N LEU A 34 -13.73 -19.18 -0.55
CA LEU A 34 -12.90 -19.22 -1.75
C LEU A 34 -13.59 -19.98 -2.90
N GLY A 35 -14.56 -20.85 -2.60
CA GLY A 35 -15.41 -21.49 -3.60
C GLY A 35 -16.23 -20.48 -4.39
N LEU A 36 -16.87 -19.53 -3.69
CA LEU A 36 -17.57 -18.41 -4.31
C LEU A 36 -16.62 -17.57 -5.18
N ILE A 37 -15.45 -17.22 -4.65
CA ILE A 37 -14.43 -16.44 -5.37
C ILE A 37 -13.92 -17.17 -6.62
N ARG A 38 -13.70 -18.49 -6.53
CA ARG A 38 -13.28 -19.32 -7.67
C ARG A 38 -14.36 -19.39 -8.74
N SER A 39 -15.64 -19.49 -8.37
CA SER A 39 -16.75 -19.48 -9.34
C SER A 39 -16.84 -18.15 -10.11
N VAL A 40 -16.56 -17.03 -9.45
CA VAL A 40 -16.45 -15.70 -10.09
C VAL A 40 -15.21 -15.66 -10.99
N GLY A 41 -14.08 -16.22 -10.54
CA GLY A 41 -12.81 -16.22 -11.28
C GLY A 41 -12.75 -17.16 -12.49
N THR A 42 -13.53 -18.25 -12.55
CA THR A 42 -13.51 -19.21 -13.67
C THR A 42 -14.04 -18.66 -14.99
N GLY A 43 -14.85 -17.60 -14.97
CA GLY A 43 -15.29 -16.88 -16.18
C GLY A 43 -14.33 -15.79 -16.66
N LEU A 44 -13.36 -15.38 -15.82
CA LEU A 44 -12.48 -14.22 -16.05
C LEU A 44 -11.08 -14.57 -16.56
N LYS A 45 -10.72 -15.86 -16.62
CA LYS A 45 -9.41 -16.34 -17.09
C LYS A 45 -9.08 -16.01 -18.55
N ALA A 46 -10.01 -15.40 -19.30
CA ALA A 46 -9.84 -14.99 -20.69
C ALA A 46 -9.55 -13.49 -20.88
N MET A 47 -9.54 -12.66 -19.82
CA MET A 47 -9.33 -11.23 -19.98
C MET A 47 -7.84 -10.88 -20.15
N LEU A 48 -7.54 -10.16 -21.23
CA LEU A 48 -6.26 -9.49 -21.47
C LEU A 48 -6.02 -8.52 -20.29
N GLY A 49 -4.76 -8.41 -19.84
CA GLY A 49 -4.36 -7.79 -18.56
C GLY A 49 -5.07 -6.48 -18.18
N GLY A 50 -5.23 -6.27 -16.88
CA GLY A 50 -5.99 -5.16 -16.34
C GLY A 50 -6.89 -5.56 -15.16
N GLU A 51 -7.81 -4.67 -14.80
CA GLU A 51 -8.75 -4.88 -13.70
C GLU A 51 -9.68 -6.08 -13.96
N LEU A 52 -9.90 -6.87 -12.91
CA LEU A 52 -10.92 -7.90 -12.81
C LEU A 52 -12.07 -7.39 -11.94
N THR A 53 -12.97 -6.61 -12.53
CA THR A 53 -13.96 -5.80 -11.79
C THR A 53 -14.82 -6.61 -10.81
N GLN A 54 -15.23 -7.83 -11.15
CA GLN A 54 -16.03 -8.67 -10.24
C GLN A 54 -15.23 -9.10 -9.00
N ILE A 55 -13.93 -9.36 -9.15
CA ILE A 55 -13.04 -9.70 -8.02
C ILE A 55 -12.73 -8.44 -7.21
N THR A 56 -12.52 -7.30 -7.87
CA THR A 56 -12.40 -6.00 -7.20
C THR A 56 -13.61 -5.74 -6.30
N GLN A 57 -14.82 -5.83 -6.85
CA GLN A 57 -16.06 -5.56 -6.13
C GLN A 57 -16.24 -6.52 -4.95
N LEU A 58 -15.94 -7.81 -5.13
CA LEU A 58 -16.01 -8.78 -4.04
C LEU A 58 -15.07 -8.40 -2.88
N ILE A 59 -13.84 -8.00 -3.20
CA ILE A 59 -12.88 -7.55 -2.19
C ILE A 59 -13.33 -6.24 -1.53
N GLU A 60 -13.83 -5.29 -2.32
CA GLU A 60 -14.33 -4.01 -1.87
C GLU A 60 -15.51 -4.19 -0.90
N ASP A 61 -16.50 -5.00 -1.26
CA ASP A 61 -17.67 -5.33 -0.43
C ASP A 61 -17.26 -6.03 0.87
N GLY A 62 -16.30 -6.95 0.79
CA GLY A 62 -15.74 -7.63 1.96
C GLY A 62 -15.10 -6.65 2.95
N ARG A 63 -14.24 -5.75 2.46
CA ARG A 63 -13.60 -4.69 3.26
C ARG A 63 -14.61 -3.70 3.82
N LYS A 64 -15.58 -3.26 3.01
CA LYS A 64 -16.63 -2.34 3.42
C LYS A 64 -17.49 -2.93 4.55
N THR A 65 -17.86 -4.20 4.43
CA THR A 65 -18.64 -4.91 5.46
C THR A 65 -17.86 -5.04 6.77
N ALA A 66 -16.58 -5.42 6.71
CA ALA A 66 -15.71 -5.49 7.88
C ALA A 66 -15.58 -4.11 8.55
N TYR A 67 -15.32 -3.06 7.76
CA TYR A 67 -15.22 -1.70 8.25
C TYR A 67 -16.52 -1.20 8.91
N GLN A 68 -17.69 -1.46 8.31
CA GLN A 68 -18.98 -1.09 8.89
C GLN A 68 -19.24 -1.77 10.24
N ARG A 69 -18.85 -3.05 10.39
CA ARG A 69 -18.97 -3.78 11.65
C ARG A 69 -18.06 -3.19 12.73
N MET A 70 -16.83 -2.82 12.38
CA MET A 70 -15.90 -2.13 13.28
C MET A 70 -16.47 -0.77 13.74
N LEU A 71 -17.06 0.01 12.83
CA LEU A 71 -17.73 1.27 13.19
C LEU A 71 -18.93 1.04 14.12
N GLN A 72 -19.71 -0.01 13.90
CA GLN A 72 -20.83 -0.35 14.79
C GLN A 72 -20.33 -0.71 16.19
N GLU A 73 -19.22 -1.43 16.31
CA GLU A 73 -18.59 -1.70 17.61
C GLU A 73 -18.09 -0.41 18.29
N ALA A 74 -17.47 0.50 17.53
CA ALA A 74 -17.08 1.80 18.04
C ALA A 74 -18.27 2.63 18.56
N VAL A 75 -19.43 2.54 17.88
CA VAL A 75 -20.69 3.14 18.37
C VAL A 75 -21.13 2.50 19.68
N ASN A 76 -21.05 1.18 19.82
CA ASN A 76 -21.43 0.47 21.05
C ASN A 76 -20.56 0.89 22.24
N TYR A 77 -19.29 1.22 22.00
CA TYR A 77 -18.39 1.77 23.01
C TYR A 77 -18.52 3.29 23.22
N ASN A 78 -19.43 3.97 22.50
CA ASN A 78 -19.56 5.44 22.50
C ASN A 78 -18.23 6.16 22.15
N ALA A 79 -17.45 5.58 21.24
CA ALA A 79 -16.25 6.22 20.72
C ALA A 79 -16.62 7.48 19.90
N THR A 80 -15.82 8.53 20.06
CA THR A 80 -15.88 9.72 19.22
C THR A 80 -15.14 9.47 17.91
N GLY A 81 -13.97 8.84 17.96
CA GLY A 81 -13.18 8.51 16.78
C GLY A 81 -12.67 7.08 16.82
N VAL A 82 -12.21 6.58 15.68
CA VAL A 82 -11.37 5.38 15.60
C VAL A 82 -10.07 5.75 14.89
N THR A 83 -8.94 5.54 15.56
CA THR A 83 -7.61 5.83 15.03
C THR A 83 -6.85 4.55 14.75
N GLY A 84 -5.84 4.63 13.88
CA GLY A 84 -5.00 3.49 13.51
C GLY A 84 -5.77 2.43 12.72
N VAL A 85 -6.80 2.83 11.97
CA VAL A 85 -7.61 1.88 11.22
C VAL A 85 -6.76 1.20 10.15
N ASP A 86 -6.73 -0.12 10.17
CA ASP A 86 -6.11 -0.95 9.14
C ASP A 86 -7.09 -1.97 8.57
N SER A 87 -6.81 -2.45 7.36
CA SER A 87 -7.66 -3.43 6.66
C SER A 87 -6.85 -4.58 6.08
N GLN A 88 -7.06 -5.77 6.64
CA GLN A 88 -6.25 -6.96 6.36
C GLN A 88 -7.07 -8.06 5.66
N LEU A 89 -6.33 -8.94 4.97
CA LEU A 89 -6.86 -10.17 4.39
C LEU A 89 -6.19 -11.35 5.05
N ILE A 90 -6.99 -12.21 5.67
CA ILE A 90 -6.54 -13.44 6.32
C ILE A 90 -7.10 -14.61 5.52
N PHE A 91 -6.20 -15.47 5.02
CA PHE A 91 -6.59 -16.67 4.29
C PHE A 91 -6.66 -17.86 5.23
N HIS A 92 -7.84 -18.45 5.32
CA HIS A 92 -8.09 -19.69 6.03
C HIS A 92 -8.31 -20.83 5.03
N SER A 93 -8.27 -22.08 5.49
CA SER A 93 -8.51 -23.26 4.64
C SER A 93 -9.88 -23.22 3.96
N GLY A 94 -9.93 -22.65 2.75
CA GLY A 94 -11.14 -22.53 1.93
C GLY A 94 -11.91 -21.22 2.07
N ASN A 95 -11.48 -20.26 2.90
CA ASN A 95 -12.15 -18.98 3.11
C ASN A 95 -11.14 -17.81 3.08
N VAL A 96 -11.64 -16.61 2.81
CA VAL A 96 -10.93 -15.36 3.05
C VAL A 96 -11.70 -14.54 4.07
N GLU A 97 -11.00 -14.02 5.06
CA GLU A 97 -11.50 -13.10 6.06
C GLU A 97 -10.95 -11.69 5.77
N PHE A 98 -11.87 -10.75 5.64
CA PHE A 98 -11.59 -9.32 5.64
C PHE A 98 -11.68 -8.84 7.08
N LEU A 99 -10.62 -8.22 7.58
CA LEU A 99 -10.54 -7.71 8.94
C LEU A 99 -10.32 -6.20 8.90
N ALA A 100 -11.11 -5.45 9.65
CA ALA A 100 -10.89 -4.05 9.98
C ALA A 100 -10.64 -3.94 11.49
N ILE A 101 -9.57 -3.25 11.88
CA ILE A 101 -9.17 -3.10 13.28
C ILE A 101 -8.73 -1.65 13.52
N GLY A 102 -9.00 -1.12 14.70
CA GLY A 102 -8.52 0.18 15.14
C GLY A 102 -8.75 0.40 16.62
N SER A 103 -8.32 1.56 17.13
CA SER A 103 -8.54 1.93 18.53
C SER A 103 -9.55 3.06 18.63
N GLY A 104 -10.61 2.85 19.40
CA GLY A 104 -11.56 3.90 19.76
C GLY A 104 -10.89 5.00 20.58
N ILE A 105 -11.35 6.23 20.41
CA ILE A 105 -10.94 7.39 21.22
C ILE A 105 -12.16 8.23 21.59
N HIS A 106 -12.09 8.92 22.73
CA HIS A 106 -13.17 9.74 23.25
C HIS A 106 -12.73 11.20 23.34
N ALA A 107 -13.49 12.11 22.72
CA ALA A 107 -13.29 13.53 22.92
C ALA A 107 -13.55 13.90 24.39
N ASN A 108 -12.69 14.74 24.95
CA ASN A 108 -12.96 15.41 26.21
C ASN A 108 -13.95 16.58 26.01
N GLY A 109 -14.43 17.17 27.11
CA GLY A 109 -15.54 18.15 27.10
C GLY A 109 -15.32 19.41 26.23
N THR A 110 -14.10 19.68 25.77
CA THR A 110 -13.76 20.83 24.92
C THR A 110 -13.58 20.47 23.45
N THR A 111 -13.55 19.17 23.11
CA THR A 111 -13.23 18.66 21.78
C THR A 111 -14.51 18.29 21.02
N SER A 112 -14.51 18.44 19.70
CA SER A 112 -15.68 18.13 18.87
C SER A 112 -16.10 16.66 19.01
N LEU A 113 -17.40 16.44 19.19
CA LEU A 113 -18.02 15.11 19.22
C LEU A 113 -18.34 14.57 17.81
N ASN A 114 -17.91 15.26 16.75
CA ASN A 114 -18.09 14.78 15.38
C ASN A 114 -17.39 13.43 15.23
N LYS A 115 -18.15 12.41 14.82
CA LYS A 115 -17.61 11.07 14.66
C LYS A 115 -16.72 10.99 13.44
N PHE A 116 -15.60 10.29 13.59
CA PHE A 116 -14.67 10.04 12.48
C PHE A 116 -13.96 8.70 12.62
N SER A 117 -13.28 8.32 11.56
CA SER A 117 -12.26 7.26 11.60
C SER A 117 -11.06 7.70 10.77
N THR A 118 -9.90 7.12 11.02
CA THR A 118 -8.65 7.50 10.35
C THR A 118 -7.68 6.33 10.28
N SER A 119 -6.94 6.25 9.16
CA SER A 119 -5.81 5.33 9.02
C SER A 119 -4.59 5.75 9.85
N ALA A 120 -4.55 7.01 10.28
CA ALA A 120 -3.47 7.59 11.08
C ALA A 120 -3.50 6.98 12.47
N ASP A 121 -2.34 6.55 12.99
CA ASP A 121 -2.19 6.24 14.41
C ASP A 121 -2.29 7.51 15.26
N GLY A 122 -2.24 7.39 16.59
CA GLY A 122 -2.39 8.57 17.47
C GLY A 122 -1.32 9.64 17.27
N GLN A 123 -0.10 9.28 16.86
CA GLN A 123 0.98 10.22 16.57
C GLN A 123 0.74 10.98 15.26
N GLU A 124 0.36 10.25 14.21
CA GLU A 124 0.02 10.83 12.92
C GLU A 124 -1.27 11.66 12.97
N LEU A 125 -2.26 11.25 13.77
CA LEU A 125 -3.49 12.01 13.98
C LEU A 125 -3.20 13.35 14.66
N TYR A 126 -2.30 13.39 15.65
CA TYR A 126 -1.84 14.65 16.22
C TYR A 126 -1.30 15.59 15.14
N ALA A 127 -0.38 15.09 14.30
CA ALA A 127 0.26 15.89 13.25
C ALA A 127 -0.77 16.41 12.23
N GLN A 128 -1.76 15.59 11.88
CA GLN A 128 -2.86 15.96 11.00
C GLN A 128 -3.73 17.09 11.59
N LEU A 129 -4.17 16.91 12.84
CA LEU A 129 -5.01 17.88 13.55
C LEU A 129 -4.27 19.21 13.76
N ASP A 130 -2.97 19.17 14.06
CA ASP A 130 -2.15 20.36 14.32
C ASP A 130 -2.00 21.26 13.08
N VAL A 131 -2.07 20.71 11.86
CA VAL A 131 -2.09 21.50 10.61
C VAL A 131 -3.50 22.01 10.27
N GLY A 132 -4.51 21.62 11.06
CA GLY A 132 -5.91 22.02 10.89
C GLY A 132 -6.71 21.11 9.95
N PHE A 133 -6.19 19.94 9.59
CA PHE A 133 -6.98 18.92 8.90
C PHE A 133 -7.90 18.22 9.90
N LYS A 134 -9.19 18.15 9.56
CA LYS A 134 -10.20 17.43 10.35
C LYS A 134 -10.46 16.08 9.69
N PRO A 135 -10.14 14.94 10.34
CA PRO A 135 -10.45 13.63 9.80
C PRO A 135 -11.97 13.44 9.68
N ILE A 136 -12.39 12.74 8.62
CA ILE A 136 -13.78 12.39 8.36
C ILE A 136 -13.95 10.88 8.41
N CYS A 137 -13.18 10.15 7.60
CA CYS A 137 -13.23 8.69 7.59
C CYS A 137 -11.92 8.06 7.11
N PHE A 138 -11.72 6.81 7.53
CA PHE A 138 -10.82 5.87 6.90
C PHE A 138 -11.27 5.64 5.46
N ALA A 139 -10.39 5.97 4.52
CA ALA A 139 -10.64 5.84 3.10
C ALA A 139 -9.78 4.72 2.51
N PHE A 140 -10.35 4.00 1.56
CA PHE A 140 -9.65 2.99 0.80
C PHE A 140 -10.08 2.97 -0.65
N GLY A 141 -9.17 2.54 -1.52
CA GLY A 141 -9.42 2.26 -2.93
C GLY A 141 -8.63 1.03 -3.35
N ASN A 142 -9.31 0.01 -3.88
CA ASN A 142 -8.68 -1.24 -4.30
C ASN A 142 -8.89 -1.50 -5.79
N VAL A 143 -7.98 -2.26 -6.40
CA VAL A 143 -8.11 -2.82 -7.75
C VAL A 143 -7.56 -4.24 -7.72
N ALA A 144 -8.40 -5.23 -8.00
CA ALA A 144 -7.92 -6.57 -8.31
C ALA A 144 -7.54 -6.61 -9.80
N TYR A 145 -6.33 -7.00 -10.11
CA TYR A 145 -5.84 -7.04 -11.49
C TYR A 145 -5.02 -8.30 -11.75
N SER A 146 -5.05 -8.74 -13.00
CA SER A 146 -4.15 -9.78 -13.49
C SER A 146 -3.03 -9.14 -14.30
N MET A 147 -1.82 -9.67 -14.17
CA MET A 147 -0.68 -9.25 -15.00
C MET A 147 -0.87 -9.64 -16.48
N GLY A 148 -1.89 -10.43 -16.83
CA GLY A 148 -2.28 -10.69 -18.22
C GLY A 148 -1.18 -11.31 -19.09
N ILE A 149 -0.18 -11.98 -18.49
CA ILE A 149 0.92 -12.62 -19.21
C ILE A 149 0.41 -13.95 -19.83
N GLY A 150 -0.57 -13.83 -20.72
CA GLY A 150 -1.13 -14.94 -21.50
C GLY A 150 -0.34 -15.19 -22.79
N ARG A 151 -0.52 -16.40 -23.35
CA ARG A 151 0.13 -16.86 -24.60
C ARG A 151 -0.04 -15.93 -25.81
N GLY A 152 -1.09 -15.10 -25.85
CA GLY A 152 -1.39 -14.21 -26.99
C GLY A 152 -0.45 -12.99 -27.12
N ILE A 153 -0.15 -12.32 -26.01
CA ILE A 153 0.76 -11.15 -25.98
C ILE A 153 2.23 -11.61 -26.03
N LEU A 154 2.56 -12.70 -25.33
CA LEU A 154 3.87 -13.36 -25.47
C LEU A 154 4.15 -13.83 -26.91
N GLY A 155 3.10 -14.15 -27.68
CA GLY A 155 3.19 -14.53 -29.08
C GLY A 155 3.60 -13.38 -30.00
N SER A 156 3.12 -12.15 -29.78
CA SER A 156 3.58 -10.95 -30.49
C SER A 156 4.90 -10.39 -29.95
N LEU A 157 5.26 -10.75 -28.71
CA LEU A 157 6.54 -10.42 -28.09
C LEU A 157 7.71 -11.32 -28.52
N LYS A 158 7.44 -12.47 -29.15
CA LYS A 158 8.50 -13.25 -29.82
C LYS A 158 9.23 -12.44 -30.90
N THR A 159 8.66 -11.32 -31.33
CA THR A 159 9.22 -10.36 -32.28
C THR A 159 9.61 -9.00 -31.67
N LEU A 160 9.48 -8.76 -30.35
CA LEU A 160 9.75 -7.43 -29.78
C LEU A 160 11.23 -7.21 -29.45
N ALA A 161 11.71 -6.03 -29.85
CA ALA A 161 13.00 -5.47 -29.49
C ALA A 161 13.14 -5.28 -27.97
N ARG A 162 14.40 -5.29 -27.49
CA ARG A 162 14.76 -4.92 -26.11
C ARG A 162 14.31 -3.48 -25.83
N GLY A 163 13.82 -3.21 -24.63
CA GLY A 163 13.37 -1.87 -24.22
C GLY A 163 12.02 -1.89 -23.49
N GLU A 164 11.41 -0.71 -23.37
CA GLU A 164 10.11 -0.53 -22.73
C GLU A 164 9.00 -1.22 -23.53
N ILE A 165 8.17 -1.98 -22.85
CA ILE A 165 6.93 -2.50 -23.41
C ILE A 165 5.80 -1.56 -22.97
N LYS A 166 5.40 -0.67 -23.88
CA LYS A 166 4.43 0.39 -23.60
C LYS A 166 3.06 -0.17 -23.21
N GLU A 167 2.63 -1.28 -23.80
CA GLU A 167 1.35 -1.91 -23.48
C GLU A 167 1.30 -2.36 -22.01
N TYR A 168 2.36 -3.01 -21.51
CA TYR A 168 2.44 -3.37 -20.09
C TYR A 168 2.55 -2.13 -19.20
N SER A 169 3.42 -1.19 -19.57
CA SER A 169 3.57 0.07 -18.83
C SER A 169 2.23 0.80 -18.70
N ASN A 170 1.42 0.81 -19.75
CA ASN A 170 0.09 1.43 -19.75
C ASN A 170 -0.90 0.68 -18.85
N ILE A 171 -0.91 -0.66 -18.85
CA ILE A 171 -1.77 -1.46 -17.95
C ILE A 171 -1.42 -1.15 -16.49
N PHE A 172 -0.13 -1.19 -16.15
CA PHE A 172 0.34 -0.94 -14.79
C PHE A 172 0.10 0.51 -14.35
N ASN A 173 0.33 1.50 -15.22
CA ASN A 173 -0.02 2.89 -14.93
C ASN A 173 -1.53 3.04 -14.71
N HIS A 174 -2.34 2.49 -15.61
CA HIS A 174 -3.80 2.58 -15.52
C HIS A 174 -4.34 1.97 -14.23
N THR A 175 -3.92 0.75 -13.88
CA THR A 175 -4.31 0.07 -12.63
C THR A 175 -3.96 0.91 -11.40
N ARG A 176 -2.78 1.53 -11.38
CA ARG A 176 -2.35 2.37 -10.25
C ARG A 176 -3.16 3.64 -10.10
N HIS A 177 -3.42 4.31 -11.22
CA HIS A 177 -4.25 5.52 -11.23
C HIS A 177 -5.72 5.20 -10.90
N LEU A 178 -6.21 4.02 -11.27
CA LEU A 178 -7.56 3.58 -10.92
C LEU A 178 -7.72 3.36 -9.41
N ALA A 179 -6.72 2.77 -8.74
CA ALA A 179 -6.73 2.64 -7.28
C ALA A 179 -6.73 4.01 -6.59
N LEU A 180 -5.93 4.95 -7.09
CA LEU A 180 -5.89 6.33 -6.61
C LEU A 180 -7.23 7.05 -6.82
N SER A 181 -7.84 6.93 -8.01
CA SER A 181 -9.13 7.57 -8.29
C SER A 181 -10.23 7.02 -7.39
N ARG A 182 -10.16 5.74 -6.99
CA ARG A 182 -11.15 5.13 -6.09
C ARG A 182 -11.06 5.66 -4.66
N ILE A 183 -9.86 5.79 -4.10
CA ILE A 183 -9.72 6.37 -2.76
C ILE A 183 -10.10 7.87 -2.75
N ILE A 184 -9.81 8.60 -3.84
CA ILE A 184 -10.26 10.00 -4.02
C ILE A 184 -11.79 10.07 -4.12
N ALA A 185 -12.42 9.18 -4.90
CA ALA A 185 -13.88 9.12 -5.01
C ALA A 185 -14.55 8.80 -3.67
N HIS A 186 -13.98 7.87 -2.89
CA HIS A 186 -14.44 7.55 -1.55
C HIS A 186 -14.38 8.77 -0.62
N ALA A 187 -13.30 9.57 -0.69
CA ALA A 187 -13.19 10.81 0.07
C ALA A 187 -14.22 11.87 -0.37
N LYS A 188 -14.44 12.00 -1.69
CA LYS A 188 -15.43 12.92 -2.26
C LYS A 188 -16.85 12.57 -1.85
N GLU A 189 -17.21 11.28 -1.81
CA GLU A 189 -18.50 10.78 -1.31
C GLU A 189 -18.77 11.27 0.13
N HIS A 190 -17.72 11.40 0.94
CA HIS A 190 -17.79 11.87 2.32
C HIS A 190 -17.53 13.37 2.49
N LYS A 191 -17.51 14.14 1.38
CA LYS A 191 -17.28 15.60 1.36
C LYS A 191 -15.92 16.02 1.94
N ALA A 192 -14.93 15.13 1.89
CA ALA A 192 -13.56 15.48 2.20
C ALA A 192 -12.93 16.26 1.03
N ASN A 193 -11.97 17.13 1.33
CA ASN A 193 -11.17 17.85 0.33
C ASN A 193 -9.70 17.39 0.30
N ALA A 194 -9.36 16.36 1.08
CA ALA A 194 -8.05 15.75 1.12
C ALA A 194 -8.11 14.24 1.46
N VAL A 195 -7.13 13.49 0.97
CA VAL A 195 -6.78 12.13 1.41
C VAL A 195 -5.30 12.11 1.76
N LEU A 196 -5.01 11.93 3.05
CA LEU A 196 -3.66 12.04 3.61
C LEU A 196 -3.15 10.68 4.09
N GLY A 197 -1.82 10.54 4.18
CA GLY A 197 -1.18 9.32 4.68
C GLY A 197 -1.44 8.10 3.79
N ILE A 198 -1.54 8.27 2.46
CA ILE A 198 -1.90 7.17 1.57
C ILE A 198 -0.80 6.09 1.59
N ARG A 199 -1.14 4.94 2.17
CA ARG A 199 -0.33 3.72 2.13
C ARG A 199 -0.77 2.85 0.97
N THR A 200 0.16 2.62 0.03
CA THR A 200 -0.05 1.69 -1.09
C THR A 200 0.53 0.32 -0.80
N THR A 201 -0.27 -0.73 -0.99
CA THR A 201 0.13 -2.14 -0.87
C THR A 201 -0.30 -2.92 -2.10
N ILE A 202 0.46 -3.99 -2.40
CA ILE A 202 0.11 -4.98 -3.42
C ILE A 202 0.04 -6.32 -2.71
N LEU A 203 -1.14 -6.93 -2.67
CA LEU A 203 -1.44 -8.15 -1.95
C LEU A 203 -1.81 -9.28 -2.94
N PRO A 204 -1.24 -10.48 -2.82
CA PRO A 204 -1.70 -11.61 -3.63
C PRO A 204 -3.10 -12.04 -3.19
N PHE A 205 -3.99 -12.28 -4.15
CA PHE A 205 -5.36 -12.74 -3.90
C PHE A 205 -5.76 -13.81 -4.92
N GLY A 206 -5.79 -15.09 -4.53
CA GLY A 206 -6.38 -16.15 -5.35
C GLY A 206 -5.80 -16.29 -6.78
N GLY A 207 -4.52 -15.94 -7.00
CA GLY A 207 -3.87 -15.98 -8.32
C GLY A 207 -3.91 -14.66 -9.10
N VAL A 208 -4.46 -13.60 -8.50
CA VAL A 208 -4.42 -12.22 -9.00
C VAL A 208 -3.73 -11.33 -7.96
N ASN A 209 -3.47 -10.08 -8.29
CA ASN A 209 -2.94 -9.10 -7.34
C ASN A 209 -4.03 -8.07 -6.99
N GLU A 210 -4.19 -7.75 -5.72
CA GLU A 210 -4.92 -6.58 -5.26
C GLU A 210 -3.92 -5.44 -5.06
N MET A 211 -4.11 -4.34 -5.76
CA MET A 211 -3.54 -3.08 -5.34
C MET A 211 -4.51 -2.40 -4.39
N LEU A 212 -4.05 -2.06 -3.19
CA LEU A 212 -4.84 -1.39 -2.16
C LEU A 212 -4.16 -0.09 -1.76
N MET A 213 -4.93 0.99 -1.75
CA MET A 213 -4.55 2.25 -1.13
C MET A 213 -5.43 2.47 0.09
N LEU A 214 -4.81 2.76 1.22
CA LEU A 214 -5.46 3.12 2.49
C LEU A 214 -5.02 4.52 2.89
N GLY A 215 -5.91 5.33 3.44
CA GLY A 215 -5.57 6.68 3.88
C GLY A 215 -6.67 7.30 4.74
N THR A 216 -6.51 8.58 5.07
CA THR A 216 -7.49 9.32 5.84
C THR A 216 -8.12 10.41 4.98
N ALA A 217 -9.42 10.27 4.71
CA ALA A 217 -10.20 11.36 4.14
C ALA A 217 -10.38 12.45 5.20
N SER A 218 -10.06 13.69 4.83
CA SER A 218 -10.04 14.84 5.74
C SER A 218 -10.51 16.11 5.07
N HIS A 219 -10.90 17.07 5.90
CA HIS A 219 -11.28 18.39 5.47
C HIS A 219 -10.41 19.46 6.11
N ASN A 220 -9.87 20.37 5.30
CA ASN A 220 -9.21 21.58 5.78
C ASN A 220 -9.72 22.80 5.00
N PRO A 221 -10.38 23.77 5.66
CA PRO A 221 -10.92 24.95 4.99
C PRO A 221 -9.86 25.91 4.46
N LYS A 222 -8.60 25.77 4.90
CA LYS A 222 -7.47 26.59 4.43
C LYS A 222 -6.89 26.08 3.11
N LEU A 223 -7.26 24.87 2.68
CA LEU A 223 -6.94 24.43 1.34
C LEU A 223 -7.71 25.28 0.32
N PRO A 224 -7.20 25.44 -0.91
CA PRO A 224 -7.91 26.14 -1.97
C PRO A 224 -9.30 25.57 -2.35
N GLY A 225 -9.78 24.51 -1.67
CA GLY A 225 -11.00 23.78 -1.95
C GLY A 225 -12.05 23.93 -0.83
N ASP A 226 -12.93 24.93 -0.87
CA ASP A 226 -14.30 24.76 -1.42
C ASP A 226 -14.45 24.79 -2.96
N LYS A 227 -13.39 25.14 -3.71
CA LYS A 227 -13.42 25.31 -5.19
C LYS A 227 -12.59 24.33 -6.03
N ALA A 228 -11.89 23.37 -5.42
CA ALA A 228 -11.21 22.32 -6.17
C ALA A 228 -12.20 21.15 -6.39
N ASP A 229 -12.49 20.80 -7.64
CA ASP A 229 -13.44 19.73 -7.99
C ASP A 229 -13.00 18.34 -7.49
N GLU A 230 -11.74 18.20 -7.07
CA GLU A 230 -11.12 16.94 -6.68
C GLU A 230 -10.31 17.10 -5.37
N PRO A 231 -10.51 16.20 -4.38
CA PRO A 231 -9.71 16.16 -3.16
C PRO A 231 -8.21 16.02 -3.45
N ILE A 232 -7.37 16.74 -2.68
CA ILE A 232 -5.92 16.52 -2.74
C ILE A 232 -5.56 15.11 -2.27
N SER A 233 -4.44 14.57 -2.73
CA SER A 233 -3.95 13.25 -2.31
C SER A 233 -2.46 13.29 -1.98
N SER A 234 -2.02 12.49 -1.01
CA SER A 234 -0.63 12.47 -0.57
C SER A 234 -0.23 11.13 0.07
N ASP A 235 0.91 10.58 -0.31
CA ASP A 235 1.55 9.43 0.36
C ASP A 235 2.52 9.83 1.49
N MET A 236 2.75 11.13 1.71
CA MET A 236 3.45 11.59 2.90
C MET A 236 2.76 11.08 4.15
N THR A 237 3.55 10.63 5.11
CA THR A 237 3.09 10.47 6.50
C THR A 237 2.53 11.79 7.00
N ASN A 238 1.60 11.76 7.98
CA ASN A 238 1.07 13.01 8.51
C ASN A 238 2.16 13.84 9.23
N ILE A 239 3.22 13.18 9.70
CA ILE A 239 4.41 13.83 10.27
C ILE A 239 5.22 14.55 9.18
N GLU A 240 5.45 13.93 8.02
CA GLU A 240 6.06 14.61 6.86
C GLU A 240 5.19 15.79 6.39
N MET A 241 3.87 15.61 6.32
CA MET A 241 2.93 16.67 5.96
C MET A 241 3.01 17.86 6.94
N TRP A 242 3.09 17.59 8.24
CA TRP A 242 3.32 18.63 9.26
C TRP A 242 4.61 19.40 9.03
N ASN A 243 5.72 18.70 8.74
CA ASN A 243 7.00 19.32 8.45
C ASN A 243 6.93 20.20 7.20
N MET A 244 6.28 19.74 6.14
CA MET A 244 6.10 20.51 4.92
C MET A 244 5.22 21.74 5.13
N ALA A 245 4.12 21.61 5.88
CA ALA A 245 3.29 22.74 6.27
C ALA A 245 4.08 23.77 7.08
N SER A 246 4.94 23.34 8.01
CA SER A 246 5.82 24.25 8.77
C SER A 246 6.81 25.04 7.90
N LYS A 247 7.10 24.55 6.69
CA LYS A 247 7.94 25.21 5.68
C LYS A 247 7.15 25.95 4.61
N GLY A 248 5.83 26.06 4.76
CA GLY A 248 4.97 26.75 3.81
C GLY A 248 4.77 25.97 2.51
N TYR A 249 4.54 24.66 2.63
CA TYR A 249 4.15 23.80 1.50
C TYR A 249 2.84 23.08 1.81
N MET A 250 2.03 22.87 0.77
CA MET A 250 0.83 22.02 0.83
C MET A 250 0.93 20.87 -0.18
N PRO A 251 0.39 19.69 0.16
CA PRO A 251 0.21 18.62 -0.82
C PRO A 251 -0.82 19.00 -1.87
N LEU A 252 -0.61 18.53 -3.10
CA LEU A 252 -1.56 18.63 -4.20
C LEU A 252 -2.08 17.26 -4.64
N LYS A 253 -1.17 16.35 -4.97
CA LYS A 253 -1.54 15.06 -5.58
C LYS A 253 -0.47 14.00 -5.35
N LEU A 254 -0.91 12.77 -5.08
CA LEU A 254 -0.07 11.59 -5.15
C LEU A 254 0.19 11.26 -6.62
N LEU A 255 1.46 11.19 -7.00
CA LEU A 255 1.92 10.90 -8.36
C LEU A 255 2.48 9.49 -8.47
N LEU A 256 2.19 8.82 -9.58
CA LEU A 256 2.57 7.43 -9.84
C LEU A 256 3.10 7.30 -11.26
N GLY A 257 4.37 6.95 -11.41
CA GLY A 257 5.00 6.70 -12.71
C GLY A 257 5.53 5.28 -12.79
N THR A 258 5.09 4.52 -13.80
CA THR A 258 5.58 3.15 -14.01
C THR A 258 6.08 2.93 -15.42
N SER A 259 7.10 2.08 -15.52
CA SER A 259 7.66 1.66 -16.79
C SER A 259 8.08 0.20 -16.72
N VAL A 260 7.67 -0.59 -17.72
CA VAL A 260 7.90 -2.04 -17.79
C VAL A 260 8.83 -2.34 -18.95
N TYR A 261 9.90 -3.08 -18.68
CA TYR A 261 10.95 -3.40 -19.64
C TYR A 261 11.13 -4.90 -19.80
N SER A 262 11.46 -5.31 -21.03
CA SER A 262 11.87 -6.68 -21.34
C SER A 262 13.38 -6.82 -21.36
N LEU A 263 13.89 -7.81 -20.62
CA LEU A 263 15.26 -8.28 -20.68
C LEU A 263 15.51 -9.21 -21.90
N GLY A 264 14.45 -9.57 -22.66
CA GLY A 264 14.52 -10.49 -23.79
C GLY A 264 14.84 -11.95 -23.41
N PHE A 265 14.95 -12.83 -24.42
CA PHE A 265 15.25 -14.28 -24.29
C PHE A 265 16.64 -14.59 -23.66
N VAL A 266 17.35 -13.56 -23.20
CA VAL A 266 18.64 -13.69 -22.53
C VAL A 266 18.47 -14.26 -21.11
N GLY A 267 17.27 -14.26 -20.51
CA GLY A 267 17.02 -14.86 -19.18
C GLY A 267 17.19 -16.38 -19.09
N GLY A 268 17.02 -17.10 -20.20
CA GLY A 268 17.23 -18.55 -20.26
C GLY A 268 18.70 -18.93 -20.48
N LEU A 269 19.43 -18.13 -21.25
CA LEU A 269 20.84 -18.36 -21.59
C LEU A 269 21.81 -17.75 -20.57
N THR A 270 21.41 -16.70 -19.84
CA THR A 270 22.23 -16.09 -18.78
C THR A 270 22.29 -16.89 -17.50
N SER A 271 21.37 -17.80 -17.22
CA SER A 271 21.54 -18.69 -16.06
C SER A 271 22.73 -19.64 -16.26
N THR A 272 23.04 -19.99 -17.51
CA THR A 272 24.23 -20.76 -17.92
C THR A 272 25.49 -19.88 -18.09
N LEU A 273 25.33 -18.57 -18.32
CA LEU A 273 26.43 -17.61 -18.47
C LEU A 273 26.82 -16.92 -17.15
N LYS A 274 25.90 -16.85 -16.18
CA LYS A 274 26.10 -16.26 -14.83
C LYS A 274 27.10 -17.04 -13.98
N SER A 275 27.32 -18.32 -14.27
CA SER A 275 28.40 -19.11 -13.66
C SER A 275 29.79 -18.74 -14.19
N PHE A 276 29.90 -17.95 -15.27
CA PHE A 276 31.17 -17.62 -15.93
C PHE A 276 31.53 -16.12 -15.91
N ILE A 277 30.62 -15.20 -15.55
CA ILE A 277 30.88 -13.76 -15.58
C ILE A 277 30.94 -13.18 -14.15
N ARG A 278 32.14 -12.86 -13.68
CA ARG A 278 32.38 -11.94 -12.55
C ARG A 278 32.32 -10.51 -13.09
N GLY A 279 31.24 -9.75 -12.82
CA GLY A 279 31.16 -8.34 -13.19
C GLY A 279 29.73 -7.80 -13.33
N GLU A 280 29.63 -6.49 -13.60
CA GLU A 280 28.37 -5.80 -13.92
C GLU A 280 27.83 -6.28 -15.27
N ILE A 281 26.53 -6.59 -15.33
CA ILE A 281 25.83 -6.80 -16.60
C ILE A 281 25.41 -5.42 -17.10
N ASN A 282 26.32 -4.72 -17.79
CA ASN A 282 26.11 -3.35 -18.30
C ASN A 282 24.75 -3.15 -18.98
N GLU A 283 24.23 -4.18 -19.66
CA GLU A 283 22.92 -4.15 -20.32
C GLU A 283 21.75 -4.09 -19.34
N LEU A 284 21.76 -4.88 -18.27
CA LEU A 284 20.73 -4.85 -17.24
C LEU A 284 20.74 -3.52 -16.50
N THR A 285 21.95 -3.01 -16.22
CA THR A 285 22.11 -1.69 -15.61
C THR A 285 21.46 -0.60 -16.45
N ARG A 286 21.75 -0.56 -17.76
CA ARG A 286 21.14 0.43 -18.68
C ARG A 286 19.62 0.35 -18.70
N LEU A 287 19.05 -0.86 -18.82
CA LEU A 287 17.59 -1.02 -18.84
C LEU A 287 16.92 -0.53 -17.55
N ILE A 288 17.56 -0.72 -16.39
CA ILE A 288 17.06 -0.19 -15.11
C ILE A 288 17.17 1.34 -15.06
N TYR A 289 18.24 1.92 -15.62
CA TYR A 289 18.37 3.38 -15.74
C TYR A 289 17.29 3.97 -16.66
N ASP A 290 17.09 3.40 -17.84
CA ASP A 290 16.07 3.86 -18.80
C ASP A 290 14.65 3.74 -18.19
N ALA A 291 14.36 2.63 -17.51
CA ALA A 291 13.08 2.43 -16.82
C ALA A 291 12.86 3.45 -15.70
N ARG A 292 13.91 3.77 -14.94
CA ARG A 292 13.89 4.80 -13.90
C ARG A 292 13.64 6.18 -14.49
N GLU A 293 14.39 6.55 -15.52
CA GLU A 293 14.29 7.85 -16.17
C GLU A 293 12.87 8.08 -16.71
N ASN A 294 12.30 7.08 -17.38
CA ASN A 294 10.93 7.14 -17.89
C ASN A 294 9.89 7.27 -16.76
N ALA A 295 10.01 6.47 -15.68
CA ALA A 295 9.10 6.55 -14.55
C ALA A 295 9.15 7.92 -13.85
N LEU A 296 10.34 8.50 -13.68
CA LEU A 296 10.52 9.84 -13.12
C LEU A 296 10.00 10.94 -14.06
N ALA A 297 10.19 10.79 -15.36
CA ALA A 297 9.66 11.73 -16.35
C ALA A 297 8.13 11.80 -16.31
N ILE A 298 7.44 10.68 -16.09
CA ILE A 298 5.98 10.62 -15.95
C ILE A 298 5.52 11.48 -14.76
N ILE A 299 6.06 11.27 -13.56
CA ILE A 299 5.63 12.03 -12.38
C ILE A 299 6.01 13.52 -12.50
N ASN A 300 7.17 13.84 -13.10
CA ASN A 300 7.58 15.23 -13.31
C ASN A 300 6.64 15.96 -14.30
N ALA A 301 6.22 15.27 -15.37
CA ALA A 301 5.27 15.82 -16.33
C ALA A 301 3.90 16.07 -15.69
N GLU A 302 3.42 15.14 -14.87
CA GLU A 302 2.15 15.28 -14.15
C GLU A 302 2.20 16.42 -13.12
N ALA A 303 3.28 16.52 -12.34
CA ALA A 303 3.51 17.62 -11.40
C ALA A 303 3.46 18.99 -12.09
N LYS A 304 4.16 19.11 -13.23
CA LYS A 304 4.15 20.33 -14.04
C LYS A 304 2.75 20.64 -14.58
N ALA A 305 2.01 19.64 -15.02
CA ALA A 305 0.66 19.81 -15.57
C ALA A 305 -0.34 20.36 -14.54
N ILE A 306 -0.17 20.01 -13.26
CA ILE A 306 -1.01 20.52 -12.17
C ILE A 306 -0.45 21.79 -11.49
N GLY A 307 0.65 22.35 -12.02
CA GLY A 307 1.27 23.56 -11.48
C GLY A 307 1.83 23.38 -10.07
N ALA A 308 2.36 22.19 -9.77
CA ALA A 308 3.16 21.92 -8.58
C ALA A 308 4.54 22.58 -8.70
N ASP A 309 5.12 22.93 -7.56
CA ASP A 309 6.48 23.48 -7.51
C ASP A 309 7.52 22.36 -7.46
N ASP A 310 7.24 21.29 -6.70
CA ASP A 310 8.16 20.19 -6.45
C ASP A 310 7.41 18.85 -6.34
N VAL A 311 8.15 17.74 -6.48
CA VAL A 311 7.70 16.38 -6.11
C VAL A 311 8.60 15.87 -5.00
N ILE A 312 8.02 15.55 -3.85
CA ILE A 312 8.78 15.17 -2.64
C ILE A 312 8.48 13.74 -2.22
N GLY A 313 9.36 13.19 -1.38
CA GLY A 313 9.20 11.84 -0.84
C GLY A 313 9.25 10.75 -1.90
N VAL A 314 9.91 11.00 -3.04
CA VAL A 314 9.95 10.06 -4.16
C VAL A 314 10.60 8.75 -3.72
N LYS A 315 9.82 7.68 -3.74
CA LYS A 315 10.25 6.30 -3.50
C LYS A 315 10.24 5.55 -4.81
N THR A 316 11.25 4.72 -5.04
CA THR A 316 11.36 3.91 -6.25
C THR A 316 11.41 2.44 -5.94
N TYR A 317 10.71 1.63 -6.72
CA TYR A 317 10.63 0.18 -6.56
C TYR A 317 10.92 -0.51 -7.89
N VAL A 318 11.61 -1.65 -7.81
CA VAL A 318 11.84 -2.53 -8.96
C VAL A 318 11.22 -3.88 -8.67
N TYR A 319 10.31 -4.32 -9.54
CA TYR A 319 9.65 -5.62 -9.44
C TYR A 319 10.06 -6.53 -10.59
N GLN A 320 10.32 -7.80 -10.30
CA GLN A 320 10.48 -8.82 -11.33
C GLN A 320 9.12 -9.48 -11.57
N LEU A 321 8.55 -9.30 -12.77
CA LEU A 321 7.21 -9.78 -13.11
C LEU A 321 7.22 -11.23 -13.66
N GLY A 322 8.40 -11.84 -13.78
CA GLY A 322 8.60 -13.13 -14.45
C GLY A 322 8.84 -12.98 -15.96
N ASN A 323 9.23 -14.06 -16.62
CA ASN A 323 9.47 -14.11 -18.07
C ASN A 323 10.45 -13.05 -18.62
N GLY A 324 11.40 -12.60 -17.79
CA GLY A 324 12.35 -11.56 -18.17
C GLY A 324 11.76 -10.14 -18.20
N LEU A 325 10.61 -9.91 -17.58
CA LEU A 325 10.01 -8.58 -17.43
C LEU A 325 10.40 -7.97 -16.08
N ILE A 326 10.77 -6.70 -16.12
CA ILE A 326 10.99 -5.87 -14.94
C ILE A 326 10.04 -4.67 -14.98
N GLU A 327 9.54 -4.28 -13.83
CA GLU A 327 8.79 -3.04 -13.65
C GLU A 327 9.60 -2.10 -12.77
N PHE A 328 9.66 -0.83 -13.17
CA PHE A 328 10.10 0.27 -12.34
C PHE A 328 8.90 1.14 -11.96
N LEU A 329 8.70 1.38 -10.67
CA LEU A 329 7.68 2.28 -10.12
C LEU A 329 8.36 3.43 -9.40
N ALA A 330 7.96 4.66 -9.70
CA ALA A 330 8.21 5.85 -8.92
C ALA A 330 6.88 6.35 -8.31
N ILE A 331 6.88 6.65 -7.01
CA ILE A 331 5.74 7.20 -6.27
C ILE A 331 6.22 8.38 -5.43
N GLY A 332 5.47 9.47 -5.38
CA GLY A 332 5.76 10.62 -4.53
C GLY A 332 4.64 11.63 -4.54
N THR A 333 4.74 12.68 -3.73
CA THR A 333 3.69 13.69 -3.61
C THR A 333 4.10 15.00 -4.25
N ALA A 334 3.26 15.51 -5.15
CA ALA A 334 3.37 16.86 -5.69
C ALA A 334 3.01 17.89 -4.61
N VAL A 335 3.81 18.93 -4.48
CA VAL A 335 3.59 20.00 -3.49
C VAL A 335 3.61 21.39 -4.12
N LYS A 336 2.97 22.32 -3.43
CA LYS A 336 2.95 23.73 -3.79
C LYS A 336 3.28 24.60 -2.60
N LYS A 337 4.09 25.63 -2.81
CA LYS A 337 4.36 26.65 -1.80
C LYS A 337 3.08 27.39 -1.47
N THR A 338 2.80 27.55 -0.19
CA THR A 338 1.63 28.23 0.31
C THR A 338 1.91 28.83 1.69
N THR A 339 1.23 29.92 2.00
CA THR A 339 1.19 30.47 3.36
C THR A 339 -0.09 30.08 4.10
N SER A 340 -0.99 29.33 3.45
CA SER A 340 -2.32 29.00 4.01
C SER A 340 -2.29 27.83 4.99
N LEU A 341 -1.35 26.89 4.85
CA LEU A 341 -1.18 25.79 5.80
C LEU A 341 -0.01 26.09 6.72
N THR A 342 -0.31 26.23 8.01
CA THR A 342 0.68 26.39 9.08
C THR A 342 0.24 25.54 10.26
N PRO A 343 1.14 24.75 10.87
CA PRO A 343 0.82 24.05 12.10
C PRO A 343 0.50 25.02 13.25
N GLU A 344 -0.34 24.57 14.18
CA GLU A 344 -0.68 25.28 15.42
C GLU A 344 0.50 25.27 16.39
N SER A 345 1.21 24.14 16.48
CA SER A 345 2.33 23.97 17.39
C SER A 345 3.65 24.42 16.74
N PRO A 346 4.58 25.03 17.49
CA PRO A 346 5.87 25.47 16.95
C PRO A 346 6.82 24.29 16.64
N GLN A 347 6.60 23.14 17.28
CA GLN A 347 7.38 21.91 17.09
C GLN A 347 6.49 20.69 17.35
N LEU A 348 6.80 19.57 16.71
CA LEU A 348 6.22 18.28 17.07
C LEU A 348 6.67 17.87 18.48
N PRO A 349 5.78 17.30 19.32
CA PRO A 349 6.20 16.70 20.57
C PRO A 349 7.13 15.52 20.26
N PRO A 350 8.15 15.25 21.09
CA PRO A 350 9.04 14.11 20.89
C PRO A 350 8.29 12.77 20.74
N GLN A 351 7.16 12.62 21.44
CA GLN A 351 6.30 11.44 21.39
C GLN A 351 5.69 11.22 20.00
N ALA A 352 5.49 12.28 19.20
CA ALA A 352 4.99 12.12 17.83
C ALA A 352 6.01 11.48 16.90
N ILE A 353 7.31 11.53 17.20
CA ILE A 353 8.39 11.00 16.33
C ILE A 353 9.07 9.75 16.88
N ILE A 354 8.84 9.39 18.15
CA ILE A 354 9.37 8.17 18.75
C ILE A 354 8.67 6.97 18.10
N VAL A 355 9.46 6.02 17.61
CA VAL A 355 8.93 4.77 17.04
C VAL A 355 8.76 3.75 18.14
N ASP A 356 7.56 3.20 18.25
CA ASP A 356 7.26 2.12 19.18
C ASP A 356 8.06 0.85 18.85
N ARG A 357 8.53 0.19 19.92
CA ARG A 357 9.29 -1.05 19.86
C ARG A 357 8.42 -2.21 20.30
N ASP A 358 8.43 -3.27 19.52
CA ASP A 358 7.79 -4.52 19.93
C ASP A 358 8.52 -5.06 21.16
N THR A 359 7.74 -5.58 22.13
CA THR A 359 8.27 -6.18 23.36
C THR A 359 8.08 -7.69 23.38
N PHE A 360 7.28 -8.22 22.46
CA PHE A 360 7.08 -9.64 22.24
C PHE A 360 7.83 -10.06 20.98
N TYR A 361 8.67 -11.08 21.10
CA TYR A 361 9.44 -11.66 20.02
C TYR A 361 9.26 -13.17 20.06
N ASP A 362 8.62 -13.76 19.06
CA ASP A 362 8.62 -15.22 18.91
C ASP A 362 9.81 -15.63 18.03
N SER A 363 10.78 -16.29 18.65
CA SER A 363 11.97 -16.81 17.95
C SER A 363 11.81 -18.25 17.47
N ASN A 364 10.69 -18.92 17.78
CA ASN A 364 10.52 -20.35 17.55
C ASN A 364 9.98 -20.71 16.15
N ILE A 365 9.67 -19.71 15.33
CA ILE A 365 9.17 -19.93 13.97
C ILE A 365 10.12 -19.23 12.99
N PRO A 366 11.02 -19.98 12.32
CA PRO A 366 11.72 -19.43 11.16
C PRO A 366 10.66 -19.10 10.11
N ASN A 367 10.43 -17.81 9.87
CA ASN A 367 9.38 -17.25 8.98
C ASN A 367 7.96 -17.11 9.56
N SER A 368 7.75 -16.86 10.86
CA SER A 368 6.41 -16.44 11.32
C SER A 368 6.01 -15.12 10.70
N LEU A 369 4.76 -15.07 10.25
CA LEU A 369 3.99 -13.85 9.98
C LEU A 369 3.59 -13.20 11.31
N ASP A 370 4.53 -12.99 12.25
CA ASP A 370 4.26 -12.22 13.45
C ASP A 370 4.19 -10.75 13.06
N VAL A 371 3.01 -10.37 12.56
CA VAL A 371 2.65 -8.98 12.32
C VAL A 371 1.90 -8.55 13.56
N ASN A 372 2.50 -7.66 14.34
CA ASN A 372 1.75 -6.92 15.35
C ASN A 372 0.65 -6.14 14.61
N MET A 373 -0.59 -6.64 14.71
CA MET A 373 -1.74 -6.14 13.96
C MET A 373 -2.15 -4.73 14.38
N ASN A 374 -1.66 -4.26 15.53
CA ASN A 374 -1.89 -2.90 16.03
C ASN A 374 -0.85 -1.91 15.48
N THR A 375 0.30 -2.38 15.03
CA THR A 375 1.25 -1.56 14.29
C THR A 375 0.94 -1.72 12.80
N GLY A 376 0.59 -0.66 12.08
CA GLY A 376 0.37 -0.70 10.63
C GLY A 376 1.62 -1.05 9.78
N LYS A 377 2.61 -1.75 10.36
CA LYS A 377 3.81 -2.25 9.72
C LYS A 377 3.47 -3.45 8.83
N LYS A 378 4.01 -3.44 7.61
CA LYS A 378 3.87 -4.52 6.64
C LYS A 378 4.43 -5.84 7.19
N PRO A 379 3.85 -7.01 6.88
CA PRO A 379 4.61 -8.25 6.87
C PRO A 379 5.80 -8.08 5.92
N ILE A 380 7.01 -8.27 6.44
CA ILE A 380 8.21 -8.33 5.61
C ILE A 380 8.10 -9.61 4.78
N ASN A 381 7.83 -9.45 3.48
CA ASN A 381 7.83 -10.55 2.53
C ASN A 381 9.29 -11.02 2.34
N ARG A 382 9.79 -11.89 3.22
CA ARG A 382 10.97 -12.70 2.90
C ARG A 382 10.50 -13.83 2.00
N SER A 383 10.81 -13.71 0.71
CA SER A 383 10.53 -14.71 -0.31
C SER A 383 10.79 -16.13 0.20
N PHE A 384 9.80 -16.99 0.06
CA PHE A 384 9.79 -18.42 0.36
C PHE A 384 10.88 -19.23 -0.40
N MET A 385 11.68 -18.56 -1.24
CA MET A 385 12.71 -19.17 -2.09
C MET A 385 13.98 -19.63 -1.35
N SER A 386 14.21 -19.26 -0.08
CA SER A 386 15.43 -19.68 0.63
C SER A 386 15.39 -21.13 1.15
N VAL A 387 14.22 -21.75 1.27
CA VAL A 387 14.08 -23.12 1.83
C VAL A 387 13.99 -24.19 0.73
N LEU A 388 13.57 -23.84 -0.49
CA LEU A 388 13.47 -24.78 -1.62
C LEU A 388 14.83 -25.13 -2.25
N ILE A 389 15.79 -24.20 -2.24
CA ILE A 389 17.12 -24.40 -2.81
C ILE A 389 17.86 -25.58 -2.13
N PRO A 390 17.99 -25.65 -0.79
CA PRO A 390 18.69 -26.77 -0.16
C PRO A 390 17.96 -28.11 -0.38
N PHE A 391 16.63 -28.13 -0.43
CA PHE A 391 15.87 -29.37 -0.70
C PHE A 391 16.08 -29.92 -2.11
N ILE A 392 16.13 -29.04 -3.12
CA ILE A 392 16.44 -29.43 -4.50
C ILE A 392 17.89 -29.92 -4.62
N PHE A 393 18.84 -29.27 -3.94
CA PHE A 393 20.24 -29.74 -3.90
C PHE A 393 20.37 -31.10 -3.20
N ILE A 394 19.65 -31.35 -2.11
CA ILE A 394 19.63 -32.64 -1.42
C ILE A 394 19.02 -33.72 -2.32
N LEU A 395 17.90 -33.43 -3.00
CA LEU A 395 17.27 -34.38 -3.94
C LEU A 395 18.17 -34.69 -5.14
N LEU A 396 18.85 -33.68 -5.70
CA LEU A 396 19.81 -33.86 -6.80
C LEU A 396 21.06 -34.61 -6.33
N PHE A 397 21.54 -34.36 -5.12
CA PHE A 397 22.67 -35.08 -4.53
C PHE A 397 22.32 -36.54 -4.26
N ILE A 398 21.16 -36.82 -3.68
CA ILE A 398 20.66 -38.18 -3.46
C ILE A 398 20.51 -38.90 -4.81
N HIS A 399 19.92 -38.27 -5.82
CA HIS A 399 19.78 -38.86 -7.16
C HIS A 399 21.15 -39.15 -7.80
N PHE A 400 22.12 -38.24 -7.65
CA PHE A 400 23.49 -38.43 -8.13
C PHE A 400 24.19 -39.61 -7.44
N VAL A 401 24.08 -39.70 -6.10
CA VAL A 401 24.65 -40.80 -5.31
C VAL A 401 24.05 -42.15 -5.71
N PHE A 402 22.72 -42.23 -5.91
CA PHE A 402 22.08 -43.47 -6.39
C PHE A 402 22.52 -43.87 -7.81
N ARG A 403 22.75 -42.91 -8.71
CA ARG A 403 23.27 -43.20 -10.05
C ARG A 403 24.72 -43.68 -10.04
N VAL A 404 25.55 -43.11 -9.18
CA VAL A 404 26.98 -43.50 -9.07
C VAL A 404 27.08 -44.87 -8.41
N ILE A 405 26.35 -45.14 -7.33
CA ILE A 405 26.38 -46.44 -6.64
C ILE A 405 25.76 -47.55 -7.50
N GLY A 406 24.67 -47.27 -8.23
CA GLY A 406 24.06 -48.24 -9.15
C GLY A 406 24.85 -48.50 -10.44
N ALA A 407 25.93 -47.76 -10.70
CA ALA A 407 26.85 -48.02 -11.81
C ALA A 407 28.03 -48.92 -11.42
N PHE A 408 28.17 -49.28 -10.14
CA PHE A 408 29.24 -50.15 -9.61
C PHE A 408 28.74 -51.49 -9.07
N SER A 409 27.49 -51.87 -9.37
CA SER A 409 26.86 -53.13 -8.97
C SER A 409 26.47 -53.98 -10.18
#